data_AF-A0A7G9FPG9-F1
#
_entry.id   AF-A0A7G9FPG9-F1
#
_cell.length_a   1.000
_cell.length_b   1.000
_cell.length_c   1.000
_cell.angle_alpha   90.00
_cell.angle_beta   90.00
_cell.angle_gamma   90.00
#
_symmetry.space_group_name_H-M   'P 1'
#
loop_
_entity.id
_entity.type
_entity.pdbx_description
1 polymer ?
#
loop_
_entity_poly.entity_id
_entity_poly.type
_entity_poly.pdbx_seq_one_letter_code
_entity_poly.pdbx_strand_id
1 'polypeptide(L)'
;MSMNISSNFFNSMLGTSSSNSSSGLMGLLSDYNSIRNGSYLKLAKHYYSNDSAKKATQKQFSKSNIETKTEDTATKTASEDAWKDLKTLKDEKLYQSADTDKIQKNVKSFVSNYNSVMESAQNSDKSGVLKDASRLASQTGNYTSALAKIGIMVKSDNTLAFDEEAFASADMSDVKKLFAGDFSFGSNTQSRMLQLASDASANSSSVFYNQYGAVAGASVGSFYDSLF
;
A
#
# COMPACT_ATOMS: atom_id res chain seq x y z
N MET A 1 13.40 -26.37 45.41
CA MET A 1 12.34 -25.34 45.56
C MET A 1 11.24 -25.66 44.57
N SER A 2 10.15 -26.28 45.05
CA SER A 2 8.97 -26.57 44.26
C SER A 2 8.10 -25.31 44.19
N MET A 3 7.97 -24.70 43.02
CA MET A 3 7.02 -23.60 42.81
C MET A 3 5.60 -24.17 42.81
N ASN A 4 4.88 -23.88 43.87
CA ASN A 4 3.46 -24.15 44.01
C ASN A 4 2.70 -23.09 43.20
N ILE A 5 2.26 -23.45 41.99
CA ILE A 5 1.43 -22.58 41.16
C ILE A 5 0.03 -22.63 41.76
N SER A 6 -0.28 -21.63 42.58
CA SER A 6 -1.60 -21.43 43.18
C SER A 6 -2.67 -21.49 42.10
N SER A 7 -3.64 -22.40 42.27
CA SER A 7 -4.85 -22.59 41.46
C SER A 7 -5.71 -21.33 41.25
N ASN A 8 -5.40 -20.26 41.97
CA ASN A 8 -6.06 -18.96 41.88
C ASN A 8 -5.61 -18.13 40.67
N PHE A 9 -4.48 -18.45 40.03
CA PHE A 9 -4.06 -17.74 38.80
C PHE A 9 -4.92 -18.15 37.59
N PHE A 10 -5.30 -19.43 37.49
CA PHE A 10 -6.18 -19.91 36.43
C PHE A 10 -7.62 -19.38 36.56
N ASN A 11 -8.09 -19.13 37.79
CA ASN A 11 -9.46 -18.66 38.04
C ASN A 11 -9.67 -17.17 37.74
N SER A 12 -8.60 -16.37 37.65
CA SER A 12 -8.68 -14.96 37.21
C SER A 12 -8.63 -14.79 35.68
N MET A 13 -8.17 -15.81 34.95
CA MET A 13 -8.13 -15.77 33.48
C MET A 13 -9.41 -16.34 32.84
N LEU A 14 -10.16 -17.18 33.56
CA LEU A 14 -11.51 -17.60 33.20
C LEU A 14 -12.51 -16.83 34.08
N GLY A 15 -12.87 -15.62 33.65
CA GLY A 15 -13.84 -14.78 34.36
C GLY A 15 -15.18 -15.50 34.56
N THR A 16 -15.41 -16.04 35.75
CA THR A 16 -16.72 -16.49 36.22
C THR A 16 -17.30 -15.43 37.15
N SER A 17 -17.85 -14.36 36.57
CA SER A 17 -18.79 -13.48 37.27
C SER A 17 -20.17 -13.68 36.63
N SER A 18 -21.08 -14.21 37.42
CA SER A 18 -22.45 -14.53 37.05
C SER A 18 -23.23 -13.29 36.56
N SER A 19 -23.64 -13.28 35.30
CA SER A 19 -24.89 -12.68 34.85
C SER A 19 -25.28 -13.23 33.48
N ASN A 20 -26.58 -13.44 33.30
CA ASN A 20 -27.20 -14.06 32.13
C ASN A 20 -26.79 -13.44 30.79
N SER A 21 -26.13 -14.21 29.91
CA SER A 21 -26.26 -14.12 28.44
C SER A 21 -25.47 -15.24 27.75
N SER A 22 -26.17 -16.09 26.98
CA SER A 22 -25.68 -17.33 26.38
C SER A 22 -24.81 -17.15 25.11
N SER A 23 -23.93 -16.15 25.07
CA SER A 23 -23.09 -15.87 23.87
C SER A 23 -21.58 -16.02 24.11
N GLY A 24 -21.13 -16.36 25.32
CA GLY A 24 -19.70 -16.39 25.69
C GLY A 24 -18.91 -17.65 25.31
N LEU A 25 -19.57 -18.75 24.93
CA LEU A 25 -18.89 -20.03 24.69
C LEU A 25 -18.27 -20.17 23.29
N MET A 26 -18.76 -19.39 22.31
CA MET A 26 -18.26 -19.46 20.93
C MET A 26 -16.92 -18.72 20.74
N GLY A 27 -16.63 -17.70 21.55
CA GLY A 27 -15.33 -17.01 21.56
C GLY A 27 -14.21 -17.86 22.17
N LEU A 28 -14.51 -18.58 23.25
CA LEU A 28 -13.53 -19.44 23.93
C LEU A 28 -13.06 -20.62 23.05
N LEU A 29 -13.92 -21.15 22.17
CA LEU A 29 -13.53 -22.22 21.23
C LEU A 29 -12.63 -21.70 20.10
N SER A 30 -12.92 -20.50 19.60
CA SER A 30 -12.08 -19.77 18.63
C SER A 30 -10.67 -19.54 19.20
N ASP A 31 -10.62 -19.05 20.43
CA ASP A 31 -9.38 -18.69 21.11
C ASP A 31 -8.60 -19.94 21.55
N TYR A 32 -9.30 -21.01 21.94
CA TYR A 32 -8.69 -22.30 22.26
C TYR A 32 -8.09 -22.98 21.02
N ASN A 33 -8.77 -22.94 19.88
CA ASN A 33 -8.23 -23.48 18.63
C ASN A 33 -6.99 -22.72 18.18
N SER A 34 -6.93 -21.40 18.36
CA SER A 34 -5.76 -20.58 18.02
C SER A 34 -4.57 -20.77 18.96
N ILE A 35 -4.81 -21.17 20.21
CA ILE A 35 -3.74 -21.61 21.13
C ILE A 35 -3.25 -23.01 20.78
N ARG A 36 -4.16 -23.98 20.55
CA ARG A 36 -3.81 -25.37 20.23
C ARG A 36 -3.14 -25.52 18.86
N ASN A 37 -3.55 -24.72 17.87
CA ASN A 37 -2.96 -24.74 16.52
C ASN A 37 -1.62 -23.98 16.44
N GLY A 38 -1.16 -23.38 17.54
CA GLY A 38 0.12 -22.69 17.64
C GLY A 38 0.19 -21.36 16.89
N SER A 39 -0.93 -20.80 16.43
CA SER A 39 -0.95 -19.50 15.74
C SER A 39 -0.49 -18.35 16.64
N TYR A 40 -0.89 -18.35 17.92
CA TYR A 40 -0.37 -17.40 18.92
C TYR A 40 1.14 -17.55 19.15
N LEU A 41 1.63 -18.79 19.25
CA LEU A 41 3.04 -19.06 19.44
C LEU A 41 3.87 -18.63 18.22
N LYS A 42 3.34 -18.81 17.00
CA LYS A 42 3.99 -18.34 15.76
C LYS A 42 4.07 -16.82 15.70
N LEU A 43 3.00 -16.11 16.09
CA LEU A 43 3.00 -14.65 16.10
C LEU A 43 3.98 -14.09 17.14
N ALA A 44 3.98 -14.63 18.37
CA ALA A 44 4.94 -14.26 19.40
C ALA A 44 6.38 -14.58 18.96
N LYS A 45 6.60 -15.78 18.40
CA LYS A 45 7.92 -16.14 17.87
C LYS A 45 8.34 -15.20 16.75
N HIS A 46 7.45 -14.80 15.83
CA HIS A 46 7.77 -13.83 14.79
C HIS A 46 8.14 -12.46 15.38
N TYR A 47 7.42 -12.02 16.41
CA TYR A 47 7.69 -10.76 17.09
C TYR A 47 9.06 -10.74 17.78
N TYR A 48 9.47 -11.86 18.39
CA TYR A 48 10.74 -11.98 19.11
C TYR A 48 11.90 -12.55 18.29
N SER A 49 11.67 -13.15 17.12
CA SER A 49 12.72 -13.74 16.26
C SER A 49 13.32 -12.75 15.25
N ASN A 50 12.87 -11.49 15.24
CA ASN A 50 13.27 -10.52 14.22
C ASN A 50 14.61 -9.85 14.50
N ASP A 51 15.67 -10.66 14.65
CA ASP A 51 17.05 -10.20 14.51
C ASP A 51 17.79 -10.85 13.31
N SER A 52 17.15 -11.75 12.54
CA SER A 52 17.89 -12.54 11.53
C SER A 52 17.17 -12.81 10.20
N ALA A 53 16.05 -12.14 9.89
CA ALA A 53 15.34 -12.30 8.61
C ALA A 53 15.64 -11.19 7.58
N LYS A 54 16.85 -10.62 7.60
CA LYS A 54 17.34 -9.71 6.55
C LYS A 54 17.91 -10.51 5.38
N LYS A 55 17.09 -11.01 4.46
CA LYS A 55 17.50 -11.30 3.07
C LYS A 55 16.29 -11.17 2.14
N ALA A 56 16.38 -10.20 1.22
CA ALA A 56 15.42 -9.81 0.18
C ALA A 56 14.15 -9.05 0.65
N THR A 57 14.28 -8.16 1.63
CA THR A 57 13.18 -7.24 2.01
C THR A 57 13.36 -5.92 1.25
N GLN A 58 12.41 -5.60 0.37
CA GLN A 58 12.21 -4.26 -0.18
C GLN A 58 12.27 -3.21 0.95
N LYS A 59 12.86 -2.05 0.67
CA LYS A 59 13.07 -1.00 1.69
C LYS A 59 11.72 -0.58 2.28
N GLN A 60 11.47 -0.95 3.54
CA GLN A 60 10.25 -0.58 4.25
C GLN A 60 10.35 0.90 4.63
N PHE A 61 9.36 1.69 4.23
CA PHE A 61 9.21 3.07 4.69
C PHE A 61 8.92 3.05 6.19
N SER A 62 9.76 3.67 7.02
CA SER A 62 9.55 3.68 8.47
C SER A 62 10.13 4.96 9.08
N LYS A 63 9.24 5.89 9.41
CA LYS A 63 9.51 7.05 10.26
C LYS A 63 8.32 7.22 11.18
N SER A 64 8.53 7.15 12.50
CA SER A 64 7.49 7.35 13.51
C SER A 64 7.47 8.83 13.92
N ASN A 65 6.89 9.70 13.10
CA ASN A 65 6.80 11.13 13.41
C ASN A 65 5.34 11.57 13.58
N ILE A 66 5.18 12.57 14.46
CA ILE A 66 3.95 13.33 14.68
C ILE A 66 3.61 14.06 13.38
N GLU A 67 2.40 13.84 12.85
CA GLU A 67 1.96 14.44 11.58
C GLU A 67 1.95 15.97 11.68
N THR A 68 2.81 16.62 10.89
CA THR A 68 2.71 18.06 10.65
C THR A 68 1.53 18.33 9.71
N LYS A 69 0.66 19.30 10.03
CA LYS A 69 -0.46 19.74 9.17
C LYS A 69 -0.01 20.39 7.85
N THR A 70 1.29 20.45 7.61
CA THR A 70 1.89 21.03 6.41
C THR A 70 1.67 20.09 5.22
N GLU A 71 1.43 20.67 4.06
CA GLU A 71 1.33 19.95 2.80
C GLU A 71 2.68 19.33 2.42
N ASP A 72 2.66 18.07 2.00
CA ASP A 72 3.79 17.42 1.33
C ASP A 72 3.66 17.67 -0.18
N THR A 73 4.09 18.86 -0.59
CA THR A 73 3.94 19.34 -1.97
C THR A 73 4.68 18.45 -2.97
N ALA A 74 5.86 17.93 -2.59
CA ALA A 74 6.67 17.09 -3.45
C ALA A 74 5.95 15.77 -3.77
N THR A 75 5.45 15.06 -2.75
CA THR A 75 4.72 13.81 -2.96
C THR A 75 3.41 14.05 -3.70
N LYS A 76 2.70 15.13 -3.37
CA LYS A 76 1.44 15.47 -4.03
C LYS A 76 1.63 15.69 -5.52
N THR A 77 2.53 16.59 -5.92
CA THR A 77 2.76 16.92 -7.34
C THR A 77 3.25 15.70 -8.12
N ALA A 78 4.20 14.93 -7.58
CA ALA A 78 4.68 13.71 -8.22
C ALA A 78 3.55 12.70 -8.43
N SER A 79 2.64 12.57 -7.45
CA SER A 79 1.50 11.65 -7.52
C SER A 79 0.46 12.12 -8.54
N GLU A 80 0.18 13.42 -8.61
CA GLU A 80 -0.72 14.01 -9.61
C GLU A 80 -0.18 13.82 -11.03
N ASP A 81 1.12 13.98 -11.25
CA ASP A 81 1.73 13.81 -12.56
C ASP A 81 1.77 12.33 -12.98
N ALA A 82 2.13 11.42 -12.07
CA ALA A 82 2.01 9.98 -12.32
C ALA A 82 0.56 9.56 -12.62
N TRP A 83 -0.41 10.17 -11.94
CA TRP A 83 -1.84 9.93 -12.18
C TRP A 83 -2.27 10.40 -13.58
N LYS A 84 -1.78 11.55 -14.06
CA LYS A 84 -2.05 12.05 -15.42
C LYS A 84 -1.45 11.14 -16.48
N ASP A 85 -0.21 10.69 -16.30
CA ASP A 85 0.42 9.73 -17.22
C ASP A 85 -0.40 8.44 -17.31
N LEU A 86 -0.85 7.91 -16.17
CA LEU A 86 -1.71 6.74 -16.13
C LEU A 86 -3.09 6.98 -16.74
N LYS A 87 -3.65 8.19 -16.61
CA LYS A 87 -4.91 8.56 -17.27
C LYS A 87 -4.76 8.45 -18.78
N THR A 88 -3.65 8.91 -19.34
CA THR A 88 -3.35 8.77 -20.77
C THR A 88 -3.08 7.32 -21.16
N LEU A 89 -2.29 6.58 -20.39
CA LEU A 89 -1.97 5.17 -20.66
C LEU A 89 -3.16 4.23 -20.52
N LYS A 90 -4.22 4.64 -19.79
CA LYS A 90 -5.48 3.91 -19.68
C LYS A 90 -6.47 4.18 -20.80
N ASP A 91 -6.28 5.24 -21.58
CA ASP A 91 -7.17 5.52 -22.71
C ASP A 91 -6.96 4.46 -23.79
N GLU A 92 -7.96 3.60 -23.98
CA GLU A 92 -7.92 2.54 -24.99
C GLU A 92 -7.66 3.06 -26.41
N LYS A 93 -8.06 4.31 -26.71
CA LYS A 93 -7.83 4.93 -28.02
C LYS A 93 -6.35 5.12 -28.32
N LEU A 94 -5.51 5.27 -27.28
CA LEU A 94 -4.06 5.41 -27.44
C LEU A 94 -3.44 4.19 -28.15
N TYR A 95 -4.00 3.00 -27.93
CA TYR A 95 -3.49 1.75 -28.52
C TYR A 95 -4.07 1.45 -29.89
N GLN A 96 -5.05 2.23 -30.35
CA GLN A 96 -5.64 2.10 -31.68
C GLN A 96 -4.85 2.92 -32.72
N SER A 97 -4.14 3.97 -32.30
CA SER A 97 -3.46 4.91 -33.20
C SER A 97 -2.12 4.42 -33.76
N ALA A 98 -1.67 3.21 -33.41
CA ALA A 98 -0.37 2.63 -33.77
C ALA A 98 0.87 3.50 -33.45
N ASP A 99 0.71 4.54 -32.60
CA ASP A 99 1.75 5.49 -32.23
C ASP A 99 2.54 4.96 -31.02
N THR A 100 3.42 4.00 -31.30
CA THR A 100 4.25 3.33 -30.29
C THR A 100 5.20 4.30 -29.59
N ASP A 101 5.67 5.33 -30.30
CA ASP A 101 6.58 6.35 -29.75
C ASP A 101 5.87 7.19 -28.68
N LYS A 102 4.62 7.57 -28.93
CA LYS A 102 3.80 8.27 -27.93
C LYS A 102 3.52 7.39 -26.71
N ILE A 103 3.24 6.11 -26.90
CA ILE A 103 3.07 5.16 -25.79
C ILE A 103 4.36 5.07 -24.99
N GLN A 104 5.50 4.84 -25.64
CA GLN A 104 6.82 4.75 -25.01
C GLN A 104 7.14 6.00 -24.20
N LYS A 105 6.89 7.20 -24.76
CA LYS A 105 7.12 8.47 -24.07
C LYS A 105 6.25 8.60 -22.81
N ASN A 106 4.98 8.22 -22.87
CA ASN A 106 4.10 8.25 -21.70
C ASN A 106 4.50 7.21 -20.65
N VAL A 107 4.92 6.01 -21.06
CA VAL A 107 5.43 4.98 -20.12
C VAL A 107 6.72 5.47 -19.45
N LYS A 108 7.64 6.08 -20.19
CA LYS A 108 8.87 6.66 -19.64
C LYS A 108 8.58 7.79 -18.66
N SER A 109 7.63 8.68 -18.99
CA SER A 109 7.14 9.73 -18.09
C SER A 109 6.58 9.13 -16.80
N PHE A 110 5.70 8.12 -16.93
CA PHE A 110 5.12 7.42 -15.79
C PHE A 110 6.20 6.80 -14.89
N VAL A 111 7.20 6.12 -15.46
CA VAL A 111 8.31 5.54 -14.70
C VAL A 111 9.07 6.62 -13.92
N SER A 112 9.35 7.76 -14.56
CA SER A 112 10.00 8.89 -13.89
C SER A 112 9.16 9.43 -12.73
N ASN A 113 7.86 9.67 -12.96
CA ASN A 113 6.98 10.23 -11.95
C ASN A 113 6.69 9.24 -10.81
N TYR A 114 6.57 7.94 -11.09
CA TYR A 114 6.51 6.90 -10.08
C TYR A 114 7.74 6.92 -9.17
N ASN A 115 8.94 7.07 -9.74
CA ASN A 115 10.17 7.16 -8.97
C ASN A 115 10.19 8.40 -8.08
N SER A 116 9.77 9.55 -8.60
CA SER A 116 9.60 10.78 -7.83
C SER A 116 8.64 10.59 -6.66
N VAL A 117 7.53 9.85 -6.84
CA VAL A 117 6.61 9.50 -5.74
C VAL A 117 7.31 8.65 -4.69
N MET A 118 8.01 7.59 -5.08
CA MET A 118 8.74 6.74 -4.12
C MET A 118 9.82 7.51 -3.37
N GLU A 119 10.51 8.44 -4.05
CA GLU A 119 11.58 9.24 -3.46
C GLU A 119 11.07 10.33 -2.50
N SER A 120 10.02 11.07 -2.89
CA SER A 120 9.42 12.09 -2.03
C SER A 120 8.70 11.46 -0.84
N ALA A 121 7.94 10.39 -1.06
CA ALA A 121 7.18 9.73 -0.01
C ALA A 121 8.06 9.14 1.10
N GLN A 122 9.29 8.65 0.81
CA GLN A 122 10.20 8.17 1.88
C GLN A 122 10.70 9.27 2.81
N ASN A 123 10.70 10.49 2.32
CA ASN A 123 11.14 11.64 3.09
C ASN A 123 9.97 12.35 3.77
N SER A 124 8.73 11.94 3.48
CA SER A 124 7.52 12.49 4.08
C SER A 124 7.45 12.24 5.58
N ASP A 125 7.02 13.26 6.33
CA ASP A 125 6.68 13.13 7.75
C ASP A 125 5.21 12.73 7.97
N LYS A 126 4.43 12.51 6.90
CA LYS A 126 3.01 12.15 6.98
C LYS A 126 2.82 10.63 6.95
N SER A 127 2.14 10.10 7.98
CA SER A 127 2.01 8.65 8.13
C SER A 127 1.15 8.01 7.05
N GLY A 128 0.12 8.72 6.55
CA GLY A 128 -0.70 8.30 5.41
C GLY A 128 0.14 8.10 4.15
N VAL A 129 0.94 9.10 3.80
CA VAL A 129 1.88 9.05 2.65
C VAL A 129 2.82 7.85 2.75
N LEU A 130 3.48 7.64 3.90
CA LEU A 130 4.40 6.51 4.08
C LEU A 130 3.69 5.15 3.94
N LYS A 131 2.48 5.02 4.50
CA LYS A 131 1.68 3.78 4.42
C LYS A 131 1.23 3.50 2.99
N ASP A 132 0.76 4.52 2.28
CA ASP A 132 0.27 4.33 0.92
C ASP A 132 1.40 4.15 -0.09
N ALA A 133 2.56 4.77 0.10
CA ALA A 133 3.76 4.47 -0.68
C ALA A 133 4.22 3.02 -0.45
N SER A 134 4.16 2.53 0.79
CA SER A 134 4.46 1.12 1.10
C SER A 134 3.48 0.15 0.42
N ARG A 135 2.18 0.48 0.45
CA ARG A 135 1.15 -0.32 -0.24
C ARG A 135 1.33 -0.28 -1.75
N LEU A 136 1.70 0.88 -2.30
CA LEU A 136 2.01 1.03 -3.71
C LEU A 136 3.21 0.18 -4.11
N ALA A 137 4.32 0.24 -3.37
CA ALA A 137 5.49 -0.61 -3.60
C ALA A 137 5.16 -2.10 -3.55
N SER A 138 4.40 -2.54 -2.54
CA SER A 138 3.95 -3.93 -2.42
C SER A 138 3.06 -4.35 -3.60
N GLN A 139 2.13 -3.48 -4.03
CA GLN A 139 1.30 -3.74 -5.20
C GLN A 139 2.15 -3.85 -6.46
N THR A 140 3.08 -2.92 -6.70
CA THR A 140 3.99 -2.95 -7.84
C THR A 140 4.83 -4.23 -7.87
N GLY A 141 5.28 -4.69 -6.69
CA GLY A 141 5.96 -5.97 -6.54
C GLY A 141 5.18 -7.17 -7.09
N ASN A 142 3.84 -7.17 -6.95
CA ASN A 142 2.97 -8.22 -7.50
C ASN A 142 2.90 -8.22 -9.04
N TYR A 143 3.31 -7.13 -9.70
CA TYR A 143 3.33 -7.00 -11.16
C TYR A 143 4.73 -7.12 -11.76
N THR A 144 5.77 -7.44 -10.97
CA THR A 144 7.17 -7.49 -11.43
C THR A 144 7.35 -8.27 -12.74
N SER A 145 6.77 -9.47 -12.85
CA SER A 145 6.89 -10.28 -14.06
C SER A 145 6.20 -9.66 -15.28
N ALA A 146 5.06 -8.99 -15.10
CA ALA A 146 4.33 -8.36 -16.19
C ALA A 146 4.99 -7.05 -16.64
N LEU A 147 5.54 -6.29 -15.69
CA LEU A 147 6.36 -5.11 -15.95
C LEU A 147 7.65 -5.50 -16.70
N ALA A 148 8.33 -6.56 -16.27
CA ALA A 148 9.58 -6.99 -16.90
C ALA A 148 9.37 -7.43 -18.36
N LYS A 149 8.24 -8.06 -18.68
CA LYS A 149 7.86 -8.44 -20.06
C LYS A 149 7.80 -7.25 -21.02
N ILE A 150 7.54 -6.06 -20.50
CA ILE A 150 7.46 -4.83 -21.31
C ILE A 150 8.67 -3.91 -21.10
N GLY A 151 9.79 -4.41 -20.54
CA GLY A 151 10.99 -3.59 -20.35
C GLY A 151 10.94 -2.65 -19.13
N ILE A 152 10.10 -2.94 -18.13
CA ILE A 152 10.08 -2.19 -16.86
C ILE A 152 10.55 -3.10 -15.73
N MET A 153 11.65 -2.75 -15.07
CA MET A 153 12.19 -3.52 -13.95
C MET A 153 11.91 -2.83 -12.61
N VAL A 154 11.41 -3.59 -11.63
CA VAL A 154 11.29 -3.12 -10.24
C VAL A 154 12.64 -3.32 -9.53
N LYS A 155 13.24 -2.23 -9.05
CA LYS A 155 14.50 -2.24 -8.32
C LYS A 155 14.29 -2.55 -6.83
N SER A 156 15.38 -2.83 -6.13
CA SER A 156 15.37 -3.16 -4.69
C SER A 156 14.93 -2.02 -3.78
N ASP A 157 15.07 -0.78 -4.24
CA ASP A 157 14.62 0.44 -3.54
C ASP A 157 13.16 0.80 -3.86
N ASN A 158 12.41 -0.12 -4.48
CA ASN A 158 11.04 0.05 -4.95
C ASN A 158 10.88 1.02 -6.12
N THR A 159 11.95 1.59 -6.68
CA THR A 159 11.87 2.38 -7.91
C THR A 159 11.81 1.50 -9.15
N LEU A 160 11.48 2.09 -10.28
CA LEU A 160 11.39 1.45 -11.59
C LEU A 160 12.60 1.84 -12.46
N ALA A 161 13.08 0.89 -13.26
CA ALA A 161 14.00 1.12 -14.36
C ALA A 161 13.25 0.91 -15.68
N PHE A 162 13.49 1.79 -16.65
CA PHE A 162 12.95 1.66 -18.00
C PHE A 162 14.05 1.23 -18.97
N ASP A 163 13.82 0.11 -19.66
CA ASP A 163 14.67 -0.38 -20.73
C ASP A 163 13.99 -0.05 -22.07
N GLU A 164 14.55 0.91 -22.78
CA GLU A 164 13.99 1.41 -24.04
C GLU A 164 13.99 0.36 -25.14
N GLU A 165 15.04 -0.47 -25.22
CA GLU A 165 15.20 -1.49 -26.25
C GLU A 165 14.25 -2.67 -26.00
N ALA A 166 14.15 -3.10 -24.74
CA ALA A 166 13.21 -4.14 -24.35
C ALA A 166 11.76 -3.69 -24.51
N PHE A 167 11.44 -2.43 -24.19
CA PHE A 167 10.10 -1.87 -24.41
C PHE A 167 9.76 -1.81 -25.90
N ALA A 168 10.69 -1.34 -26.75
CA ALA A 168 10.48 -1.27 -28.20
C ALA A 168 10.21 -2.65 -28.84
N SER A 169 10.72 -3.72 -28.22
CA SER A 169 10.52 -5.10 -28.64
C SER A 169 9.28 -5.77 -28.02
N ALA A 170 8.58 -5.10 -27.10
CA ALA A 170 7.46 -5.69 -26.37
C ALA A 170 6.16 -5.73 -27.19
N ASP A 171 5.30 -6.70 -26.89
CA ASP A 171 3.96 -6.78 -27.49
C ASP A 171 3.06 -5.66 -26.94
N MET A 172 2.58 -4.78 -27.82
CA MET A 172 1.67 -3.68 -27.44
C MET A 172 0.36 -4.17 -26.83
N SER A 173 -0.06 -5.40 -27.11
CA SER A 173 -1.20 -6.05 -26.43
C SER A 173 -0.91 -6.28 -24.96
N ASP A 174 0.32 -6.64 -24.60
CA ASP A 174 0.73 -6.81 -23.20
C ASP A 174 0.87 -5.46 -22.50
N VAL A 175 1.40 -4.44 -23.19
CA VAL A 175 1.40 -3.05 -22.68
C VAL A 175 -0.03 -2.58 -22.42
N LYS A 176 -0.95 -2.74 -23.39
CA LYS A 176 -2.37 -2.37 -23.26
C LYS A 176 -3.01 -3.09 -22.08
N LYS A 177 -2.85 -4.41 -21.94
CA LYS A 177 -3.42 -5.18 -20.82
C LYS A 177 -2.90 -4.69 -19.48
N LEU A 178 -1.62 -4.36 -19.40
CA LEU A 178 -0.99 -3.93 -18.15
C LEU A 178 -1.46 -2.55 -17.69
N PHE A 179 -1.65 -1.61 -18.62
CA PHE A 179 -2.03 -0.23 -18.27
C PHE A 179 -3.53 0.05 -18.40
N ALA A 180 -4.16 -0.38 -19.49
CA ALA A 180 -5.55 -0.07 -19.83
C ALA A 180 -6.56 -1.20 -19.54
N GLY A 181 -6.10 -2.37 -19.09
CA GLY A 181 -7.01 -3.47 -18.72
C GLY A 181 -7.83 -3.17 -17.47
N ASP A 182 -8.93 -3.90 -17.29
CA ASP A 182 -9.69 -3.88 -16.04
C ASP A 182 -8.90 -4.50 -14.90
N PHE A 183 -8.95 -3.88 -13.72
CA PHE A 183 -8.16 -4.26 -12.54
C PHE A 183 -6.65 -4.42 -12.83
N SER A 184 -6.17 -3.77 -13.90
CA SER A 184 -4.78 -3.82 -14.34
C SER A 184 -3.87 -3.06 -13.40
N PHE A 185 -2.56 -3.21 -13.62
CA PHE A 185 -1.57 -2.42 -12.91
C PHE A 185 -1.84 -0.92 -13.06
N GLY A 186 -2.13 -0.45 -14.27
CA GLY A 186 -2.40 0.97 -14.52
C GLY A 186 -3.64 1.46 -13.76
N SER A 187 -4.73 0.69 -13.76
CA SER A 187 -5.95 1.07 -13.03
C SER A 187 -5.73 1.12 -11.51
N ASN A 188 -5.16 0.05 -10.93
CA ASN A 188 -4.94 -0.02 -9.49
C ASN A 188 -3.91 1.02 -9.02
N THR A 189 -2.89 1.29 -9.85
CA THR A 189 -1.86 2.28 -9.51
C THR A 189 -2.40 3.69 -9.62
N GLN A 190 -3.24 3.98 -10.62
CA GLN A 190 -3.85 5.30 -10.75
C GLN A 190 -4.69 5.65 -9.52
N SER A 191 -5.51 4.72 -9.02
CA SER A 191 -6.29 4.93 -7.79
C SER A 191 -5.38 5.20 -6.57
N ARG A 192 -4.23 4.52 -6.48
CA ARG A 192 -3.26 4.78 -5.39
C ARG A 192 -2.56 6.12 -5.52
N MET A 193 -2.21 6.55 -6.73
CA MET A 193 -1.62 7.88 -6.96
C MET A 193 -2.58 8.98 -6.52
N LEU A 194 -3.88 8.81 -6.80
CA LEU A 194 -4.91 9.73 -6.32
C LEU A 194 -4.96 9.78 -4.78
N GLN A 195 -4.93 8.62 -4.12
CA GLN A 195 -4.93 8.55 -2.65
C GLN A 195 -3.65 9.17 -2.06
N LEU A 196 -2.49 8.90 -2.65
CA LEU A 196 -1.21 9.50 -2.23
C LEU A 196 -1.22 11.02 -2.33
N ALA A 197 -1.74 11.58 -3.43
CA ALA A 197 -1.88 13.02 -3.56
C ALA A 197 -2.85 13.60 -2.52
N SER A 198 -3.93 12.88 -2.21
CA SER A 198 -4.86 13.26 -1.14
C SER A 198 -4.19 13.24 0.23
N ASP A 199 -3.46 12.17 0.57
CA ASP A 199 -2.73 12.02 1.84
C ASP A 199 -1.58 13.03 1.99
N ALA A 200 -1.00 13.46 0.88
CA ALA A 200 0.03 14.48 0.84
C ALA A 200 -0.53 15.89 1.08
N SER A 201 -1.80 16.16 0.73
CA SER A 201 -2.43 17.49 0.84
C SER A 201 -2.54 18.05 2.27
N ALA A 202 -2.53 19.37 2.45
CA ALA A 202 -2.61 20.02 3.78
C ALA A 202 -3.82 19.58 4.64
N ASN A 203 -4.93 19.23 3.97
CA ASN A 203 -6.19 18.85 4.59
C ASN A 203 -6.45 17.34 4.54
N SER A 204 -5.40 16.53 4.35
CA SER A 204 -5.42 15.08 4.51
C SER A 204 -5.75 14.73 5.96
N SER A 205 -7.00 14.94 6.33
CA SER A 205 -7.50 14.51 7.62
C SER A 205 -7.54 13.00 7.51
N SER A 206 -6.59 12.31 8.12
CA SER A 206 -6.79 10.92 8.48
C SER A 206 -8.18 10.86 9.11
N VAL A 207 -9.08 10.07 8.50
CA VAL A 207 -10.42 9.86 9.03
C VAL A 207 -10.25 9.24 10.41
N PHE A 208 -10.26 10.08 11.44
CA PHE A 208 -10.30 9.63 12.80
C PHE A 208 -11.76 9.41 13.12
N TYR A 209 -12.10 8.16 13.42
CA TYR A 209 -13.30 7.89 14.18
C TYR A 209 -13.02 8.43 15.58
N ASN A 210 -13.79 9.43 15.99
CA ASN A 210 -13.81 9.76 17.42
C ASN A 210 -14.36 8.56 18.20
N GLN A 211 -14.22 8.56 19.52
CA GLN A 211 -14.73 7.51 20.42
C GLN A 211 -16.26 7.24 20.31
N TYR A 212 -16.98 8.04 19.53
CA TYR A 212 -18.40 7.93 19.24
C TYR A 212 -18.71 7.49 17.80
N GLY A 213 -17.70 7.11 17.01
CA GLY A 213 -17.87 6.62 15.64
C GLY A 213 -18.20 7.69 14.61
N ALA A 214 -18.11 8.98 14.94
CA ALA A 214 -18.31 10.05 13.98
C ALA A 214 -17.03 10.32 13.17
N VAL A 215 -17.20 10.47 11.85
CA VAL A 215 -16.13 10.82 10.91
C VAL A 215 -15.84 12.32 11.03
N ALA A 216 -14.62 12.66 11.44
CA ALA A 216 -14.10 14.01 11.32
C ALA A 216 -12.98 14.04 10.28
N GLY A 217 -13.22 14.67 9.13
CA GLY A 217 -12.22 14.86 8.08
C GLY A 217 -12.78 15.32 6.74
N ALA A 218 -11.95 16.00 5.94
CA ALA A 218 -12.28 16.35 4.56
C ALA A 218 -12.31 15.10 3.67
N SER A 219 -13.38 14.94 2.89
CA SER A 219 -13.58 13.78 2.01
C SER A 219 -12.61 13.79 0.82
N VAL A 220 -12.12 12.62 0.42
CA VAL A 220 -11.39 12.39 -0.85
C VAL A 220 -12.16 12.88 -2.10
N GLY A 221 -13.49 13.02 -2.01
CA GLY A 221 -14.34 13.47 -3.11
C GLY A 221 -14.05 14.90 -3.60
N SER A 222 -13.72 15.84 -2.69
CA SER A 222 -13.43 17.22 -3.07
C SER A 222 -12.07 17.40 -3.75
N PHE A 223 -11.11 16.48 -3.52
CA PHE A 223 -9.86 16.46 -4.27
C PHE A 223 -10.05 15.88 -5.68
N TYR A 224 -10.85 14.82 -5.81
CA TYR A 224 -11.19 14.24 -7.11
C TYR A 224 -11.81 15.30 -8.03
N ASP A 225 -12.80 16.07 -7.56
CA ASP A 225 -13.43 17.13 -8.35
C ASP A 225 -12.46 18.25 -8.78
N SER A 226 -11.33 18.44 -8.09
CA SER A 226 -10.34 19.45 -8.46
C SER A 226 -9.38 19.02 -9.58
N LEU A 227 -9.37 17.72 -9.93
CA LEU A 227 -8.50 17.14 -10.94
C LEU A 227 -9.17 16.98 -12.32
N PHE A 228 -10.45 17.32 -12.45
CA PHE A 228 -11.24 17.23 -13.68
C PHE A 228 -11.93 18.55 -14.01
#